data_AF-A0A1Q7BD55-F1
#
_entry.id   AF-A0A1Q7BD55-F1
#
_cell.length_a   1.000
_cell.length_b   1.000
_cell.length_c   1.000
_cell.angle_alpha   90.00
_cell.angle_beta   90.00
_cell.angle_gamma   90.00
#
_symmetry.space_group_name_H-M   'P 1'
#
loop_
_entity.id
_entity.type
_entity.pdbx_description
1 polymer ?
#
loop_
_entity_poly.entity_id
_entity_poly.type
_entity_poly.pdbx_seq_one_letter_code
_entity_poly.pdbx_strand_id
1 'polypeptide(L)'
;MWQAMEEAMQIMLLGLAMVIMAAGAPRSAAAAEIKVLTAGAFKQVLLALVPDFEQTTGHKVTVQNDTVGALSKRIEGGETFDLAVLTPAAVNDLSNKGKFVAGSRVNLARVGVGVVVKDGTPKPDIGSVAAFKQALLAAKSVAYIDPAAGGSSGIYVAGLLDKLGIAADVNAKAKLIPGGAVAEHIAKGEAELGIHQISEILPVKGVTLVGPLPAEIQNYTVYAAGIGAQAKESEAAKALLKALSGPAAAEVLKSRGMEPAGS
;
A
#
# COMPACT_ATOMS: atom_id res chain seq x y z
N MET A 1 17.11 -73.05 21.90
CA MET A 1 16.47 -72.69 20.60
C MET A 1 15.23 -71.84 20.80
N TRP A 2 14.37 -72.12 21.78
CA TRP A 2 13.16 -71.32 22.08
C TRP A 2 13.45 -69.91 22.63
N GLN A 3 14.36 -69.77 23.60
CA GLN A 3 14.72 -68.46 24.19
C GLN A 3 15.37 -67.48 23.19
N ALA A 4 16.17 -67.98 22.25
CA ALA A 4 16.80 -67.14 21.23
C ALA A 4 15.80 -66.56 20.21
N MET A 5 14.64 -67.22 20.02
CA MET A 5 13.57 -66.71 19.17
C MET A 5 12.72 -65.64 19.87
N GLU A 6 12.54 -65.71 21.20
CA GLU A 6 11.83 -64.68 21.98
C GLU A 6 12.61 -63.37 22.04
N GLU A 7 13.93 -63.43 22.27
CA GLU A 7 14.80 -62.24 22.28
C GLU A 7 14.85 -61.57 20.90
N ALA A 8 14.95 -62.36 19.81
CA ALA A 8 14.91 -61.83 18.45
C ALA A 8 13.58 -61.13 18.12
N MET A 9 12.46 -61.66 18.61
CA MET A 9 11.12 -61.08 18.39
C MET A 9 10.88 -59.82 19.23
N GLN A 10 11.40 -59.75 20.46
CA GLN A 10 11.36 -58.52 21.28
C GLN A 10 12.23 -57.40 20.70
N ILE A 11 13.41 -57.71 20.16
CA ILE A 11 14.29 -56.74 19.50
C ILE A 11 13.64 -56.21 18.21
N MET A 12 12.93 -57.06 17.46
CA MET A 12 12.23 -56.65 16.24
C MET A 12 10.99 -55.79 16.51
N LEU A 13 10.25 -56.04 17.60
CA LEU A 13 9.11 -55.23 18.04
C LEU A 13 9.54 -53.86 18.64
N LEU A 14 10.67 -53.80 19.33
CA LEU A 14 11.25 -52.54 19.82
C LEU A 14 11.85 -51.67 18.69
N GLY A 15 12.42 -52.31 17.66
CA GLY A 15 12.94 -51.62 16.46
C GLY A 15 11.84 -50.97 15.62
N LEU A 16 10.66 -51.59 15.53
CA LEU A 16 9.53 -51.04 14.76
C LEU A 16 8.82 -49.87 15.47
N ALA A 17 8.86 -49.83 16.80
CA ALA A 17 8.30 -48.72 17.58
C ALA A 17 9.15 -47.44 17.54
N MET A 18 10.47 -47.55 17.33
CA MET A 18 11.35 -46.37 17.20
C MET A 18 11.33 -45.71 15.82
N VAL A 19 10.97 -46.44 14.76
CA VAL A 19 10.93 -45.87 13.39
C VAL A 19 9.66 -45.04 13.13
N ILE A 20 8.59 -45.25 13.90
CA ILE A 20 7.32 -44.52 13.73
C ILE A 20 7.32 -43.14 14.43
N MET A 21 8.23 -42.88 15.39
CA MET A 21 8.30 -41.59 16.08
C MET A 21 9.10 -40.49 15.34
N ALA A 22 9.72 -40.80 14.20
CA ALA A 22 10.50 -39.81 13.43
C ALA A 22 9.69 -39.05 12.35
N ALA A 23 8.40 -39.36 12.17
CA ALA A 23 7.60 -38.84 11.05
C ALA A 23 6.60 -37.71 11.40
N GLY A 24 6.70 -37.08 12.58
CA GLY A 24 5.64 -36.16 13.01
C GLY A 24 5.98 -35.14 14.09
N ALA A 25 7.24 -34.72 14.25
CA ALA A 25 7.47 -33.45 14.94
C ALA A 25 6.81 -32.35 14.08
N PRO A 26 5.83 -31.58 14.59
CA PRO A 26 5.36 -30.42 13.87
C PRO A 26 6.60 -29.57 13.63
N ARG A 27 6.98 -29.41 12.35
CA ARG A 27 7.93 -28.39 11.96
C ARG A 27 7.32 -27.12 12.55
N SER A 28 7.91 -26.57 13.62
CA SER A 28 7.54 -25.24 14.08
C SER A 28 7.50 -24.42 12.81
N ALA A 29 6.31 -23.97 12.41
CA ALA A 29 6.17 -23.13 11.24
C ALA A 29 7.04 -21.93 11.55
N ALA A 30 8.25 -21.91 10.97
CA ALA A 30 9.19 -20.84 11.23
C ALA A 30 8.45 -19.56 10.88
N ALA A 31 8.49 -18.58 11.78
CA ALA A 31 7.90 -17.28 11.55
C ALA A 31 8.47 -16.70 10.25
N ALA A 32 7.71 -16.79 9.17
CA ALA A 32 8.10 -16.25 7.88
C ALA A 32 8.31 -14.73 7.96
N GLU A 33 9.30 -14.20 7.25
CA GLU A 33 9.53 -12.76 7.09
C GLU A 33 9.01 -12.31 5.72
N ILE A 34 7.81 -11.74 5.68
CA ILE A 34 7.15 -11.28 4.46
C ILE A 34 7.67 -9.88 4.11
N LYS A 35 8.27 -9.73 2.92
CA LYS A 35 8.65 -8.43 2.37
C LYS A 35 7.52 -7.85 1.54
N VAL A 36 7.02 -6.68 1.96
CA VAL A 36 5.95 -5.95 1.30
C VAL A 36 6.47 -4.66 0.68
N LEU A 37 6.22 -4.49 -0.62
CA LEU A 37 6.39 -3.22 -1.33
C LEU A 37 5.03 -2.52 -1.44
N THR A 38 4.87 -1.30 -0.94
CA THR A 38 3.55 -0.64 -0.93
C THR A 38 3.61 0.78 -1.43
N ALA A 39 2.64 1.17 -2.27
CA ALA A 39 2.45 2.56 -2.66
C ALA A 39 2.07 3.44 -1.45
N GLY A 40 2.51 4.70 -1.45
CA GLY A 40 2.26 5.73 -0.40
C GLY A 40 0.89 5.62 0.26
N ALA A 41 -0.13 5.76 -0.57
CA ALA A 41 -1.55 5.71 -0.22
C ALA A 41 -2.00 4.59 0.72
N PHE A 42 -1.47 3.38 0.54
CA PHE A 42 -1.93 2.20 1.28
C PHE A 42 -1.05 1.92 2.51
N LYS A 43 0.09 2.61 2.66
CA LYS A 43 1.07 2.37 3.73
C LYS A 43 0.42 2.39 5.11
N GLN A 44 -0.40 3.39 5.42
CA GLN A 44 -0.95 3.57 6.77
C GLN A 44 -2.06 2.58 7.12
N VAL A 45 -2.69 1.99 6.11
CA VAL A 45 -3.61 0.85 6.28
C VAL A 45 -2.80 -0.39 6.61
N LEU A 46 -1.75 -0.66 5.81
CA LEU A 46 -0.86 -1.80 6.03
C LEU A 46 -0.25 -1.75 7.44
N LEU A 47 0.33 -0.61 7.85
CA LEU A 47 0.93 -0.45 9.18
C LEU A 47 -0.06 -0.60 10.33
N ALA A 48 -1.35 -0.35 10.11
CA ALA A 48 -2.39 -0.53 11.11
C ALA A 48 -2.88 -1.99 11.21
N LEU A 49 -2.84 -2.76 10.12
CA LEU A 49 -3.28 -4.16 10.08
C LEU A 49 -2.15 -5.17 10.40
N VAL A 50 -0.90 -4.80 10.13
CA VAL A 50 0.26 -5.68 10.34
C VAL A 50 0.40 -6.16 11.78
N PRO A 51 0.28 -5.32 12.83
CA PRO A 51 0.49 -5.78 14.21
C PRO A 51 -0.41 -6.96 14.62
N ASP A 52 -1.70 -6.88 14.30
CA ASP A 52 -2.66 -7.95 14.60
C ASP A 52 -2.37 -9.20 13.77
N PHE A 53 -1.99 -9.03 12.50
CA PHE A 53 -1.56 -10.14 11.65
C PHE A 53 -0.33 -10.85 12.21
N GLU A 54 0.70 -10.10 12.64
CA GLU A 54 1.90 -10.69 13.24
C GLU A 54 1.59 -11.40 14.56
N GLN A 55 0.75 -10.80 15.40
CA GLN A 55 0.34 -11.39 16.68
C GLN A 55 -0.41 -12.70 16.50
N THR A 56 -1.33 -12.76 15.53
CA THR A 56 -2.20 -13.92 15.32
C THR A 56 -1.53 -15.06 14.57
N THR A 57 -0.58 -14.76 13.69
CA THR A 57 0.06 -15.77 12.82
C THR A 57 1.49 -16.12 13.23
N GLY A 58 2.15 -15.25 13.99
CA GLY A 58 3.58 -15.35 14.28
C GLY A 58 4.47 -14.91 13.12
N HIS A 59 3.94 -14.64 11.93
CA HIS A 59 4.71 -14.10 10.81
C HIS A 59 5.19 -12.68 11.10
N LYS A 60 6.25 -12.26 10.40
CA LYS A 60 6.77 -10.89 10.42
C LYS A 60 6.60 -10.21 9.08
N VAL A 61 6.37 -8.91 9.07
CA VAL A 61 6.17 -8.12 7.87
C VAL A 61 7.15 -6.96 7.84
N THR A 62 8.02 -6.95 6.83
CA THR A 62 8.86 -5.80 6.52
C THR A 62 8.22 -4.97 5.42
N VAL A 63 8.06 -3.66 5.65
CA VAL A 63 7.38 -2.76 4.72
C VAL A 63 8.38 -1.80 4.10
N GLN A 64 8.42 -1.76 2.77
CA GLN A 64 9.10 -0.72 2.02
C GLN A 64 8.08 0.06 1.20
N ASN A 65 8.22 1.38 1.19
CA ASN A 65 7.24 2.28 0.62
C ASN A 65 7.89 3.23 -0.38
N ASP A 66 7.19 3.47 -1.49
CA ASP A 66 7.60 4.43 -2.52
C ASP A 66 6.37 4.80 -3.39
N THR A 67 6.59 5.57 -4.45
CA THR A 67 5.58 5.78 -5.50
C THR A 67 5.35 4.52 -6.33
N VAL A 68 4.20 4.42 -7.00
CA VAL A 68 3.89 3.28 -7.88
C VAL A 68 4.92 3.16 -9.01
N GLY A 69 5.33 4.28 -9.61
CA GLY A 69 6.36 4.29 -10.66
C GLY A 69 7.72 3.82 -10.16
N ALA A 70 8.17 4.29 -8.99
CA ALA A 70 9.45 3.87 -8.41
C ALA A 70 9.43 2.39 -8.01
N LEU A 71 8.36 1.90 -7.38
CA LEU A 71 8.21 0.48 -7.08
C LEU A 71 8.19 -0.38 -8.35
N SER A 72 7.50 0.07 -9.40
CA SER A 72 7.46 -0.66 -10.68
C SER A 72 8.87 -0.80 -11.27
N LYS A 73 9.65 0.30 -11.33
CA LYS A 73 11.04 0.27 -11.81
C LYS A 73 11.91 -0.69 -11.00
N ARG A 74 11.76 -0.71 -9.67
CA ARG A 74 12.49 -1.60 -8.77
C ARG A 74 12.15 -3.08 -9.00
N ILE A 75 10.87 -3.40 -9.17
CA ILE A 75 10.38 -4.75 -9.47
C ILE A 75 10.87 -5.22 -10.85
N GLU A 76 10.81 -4.34 -11.85
CA GLU A 76 11.37 -4.61 -13.17
C GLU A 76 12.87 -4.89 -13.10
N GLY A 77 13.59 -4.07 -12.33
CA GLY A 77 15.01 -4.21 -12.02
C GLY A 77 15.39 -5.44 -11.19
N GLY A 78 14.43 -6.27 -10.81
CA GLY A 78 14.69 -7.58 -10.19
C GLY A 78 14.67 -7.56 -8.67
N GLU A 79 14.18 -6.51 -8.03
CA GLU A 79 13.96 -6.53 -6.59
C GLU A 79 12.98 -7.63 -6.21
N THR A 80 13.39 -8.52 -5.30
CA THR A 80 12.52 -9.58 -4.76
C THR A 80 11.58 -9.02 -3.70
N PHE A 81 10.35 -9.53 -3.68
CA PHE A 81 9.30 -9.20 -2.72
C PHE A 81 8.31 -10.37 -2.63
N ASP A 82 7.56 -10.46 -1.54
CA ASP A 82 6.54 -11.48 -1.35
C ASP A 82 5.16 -10.96 -1.75
N LEU A 83 4.86 -9.70 -1.41
CA LEU A 83 3.62 -9.03 -1.77
C LEU A 83 3.90 -7.58 -2.17
N ALA A 84 3.20 -7.08 -3.19
CA ALA A 84 3.28 -5.67 -3.55
C ALA A 84 1.89 -5.07 -3.72
N VAL A 85 1.70 -3.84 -3.22
CA VAL A 85 0.48 -3.04 -3.33
C VAL A 85 0.74 -1.85 -4.27
N LEU A 86 0.13 -1.89 -5.45
CA LEU A 86 0.29 -0.91 -6.53
C LEU A 86 -1.09 -0.54 -7.13
N THR A 87 -1.13 0.16 -8.26
CA THR A 87 -2.39 0.27 -9.03
C THR A 87 -2.69 -1.02 -9.77
N PRO A 88 -3.97 -1.34 -10.07
CA PRO A 88 -4.32 -2.50 -10.90
C PRO A 88 -3.57 -2.55 -12.24
N ALA A 89 -3.39 -1.39 -12.88
CA ALA A 89 -2.64 -1.29 -14.14
C ALA A 89 -1.17 -1.71 -13.97
N ALA A 90 -0.49 -1.23 -12.92
CA ALA A 90 0.89 -1.62 -12.64
C ALA A 90 1.02 -3.11 -12.28
N VAL A 91 0.11 -3.65 -11.46
CA VAL A 91 0.11 -5.10 -11.15
C VAL A 91 -0.09 -5.92 -12.43
N ASN A 92 -1.03 -5.53 -13.30
CA ASN A 92 -1.28 -6.24 -14.55
C ASN A 92 -0.07 -6.19 -15.51
N ASP A 93 0.52 -5.01 -15.72
CA ASP A 93 1.70 -4.86 -16.57
C ASP A 93 2.89 -5.71 -16.07
N LEU A 94 3.18 -5.64 -14.77
CA LEU A 94 4.23 -6.44 -14.15
C LEU A 94 3.90 -7.94 -14.13
N SER A 95 2.62 -8.32 -14.05
CA SER A 95 2.17 -9.72 -14.19
C SER A 95 2.43 -10.24 -15.59
N ASN A 96 2.17 -9.44 -16.64
CA ASN A 96 2.48 -9.79 -18.03
C ASN A 96 3.99 -9.99 -18.25
N LYS A 97 4.81 -9.35 -17.43
CA LYS A 97 6.28 -9.50 -17.39
C LYS A 97 6.75 -10.63 -16.46
N GLY A 98 5.84 -11.45 -15.94
CA GLY A 98 6.15 -12.60 -15.07
C GLY A 98 6.64 -12.22 -13.67
N LYS A 99 6.40 -10.99 -13.20
CA LYS A 99 6.86 -10.51 -11.88
C LYS A 99 5.92 -10.88 -10.74
N PHE A 100 4.68 -11.26 -11.06
CA PHE A 100 3.65 -11.68 -10.10
C PHE A 100 3.16 -13.09 -10.41
N VAL A 101 2.70 -13.80 -9.39
CA VAL A 101 1.95 -15.05 -9.55
C VAL A 101 0.65 -14.75 -10.32
N ALA A 102 0.43 -15.46 -11.43
CA ALA A 102 -0.76 -15.29 -12.26
C ALA A 102 -2.05 -15.48 -11.45
N GLY A 103 -3.02 -14.58 -11.62
CA GLY A 103 -4.30 -14.62 -10.90
C GLY A 103 -4.24 -14.20 -9.42
N SER A 104 -3.09 -13.82 -8.88
CA SER A 104 -2.96 -13.39 -7.47
C SER A 104 -3.47 -11.98 -7.18
N ARG A 105 -3.84 -11.20 -8.20
CA ARG A 105 -4.25 -9.81 -8.03
C ARG A 105 -5.57 -9.70 -7.27
N VAL A 106 -5.58 -8.91 -6.20
CA VAL A 106 -6.80 -8.57 -5.45
C VAL A 106 -6.87 -7.05 -5.30
N ASN A 107 -8.00 -6.45 -5.69
CA ASN A 107 -8.26 -5.05 -5.41
C ASN A 107 -8.56 -4.89 -3.91
N LEU A 108 -7.87 -3.96 -3.25
CA LEU A 108 -7.97 -3.76 -1.81
C LEU A 108 -8.87 -2.58 -1.47
N ALA A 109 -8.52 -1.42 -2.01
CA ALA A 109 -9.17 -0.17 -1.62
C ALA A 109 -9.11 0.88 -2.72
N ARG A 110 -9.96 1.90 -2.61
CA ARG A 110 -9.88 3.14 -3.38
C ARG A 110 -9.73 4.35 -2.46
N VAL A 111 -9.16 5.42 -2.99
CA VAL A 111 -8.96 6.67 -2.24
C VAL A 111 -9.11 7.87 -3.15
N GLY A 112 -9.79 8.90 -2.65
CA GLY A 112 -9.95 10.17 -3.34
C GLY A 112 -8.77 11.10 -3.14
N VAL A 113 -8.72 12.15 -3.96
CA VAL A 113 -7.80 13.28 -3.83
C VAL A 113 -8.46 14.38 -3.01
N GLY A 114 -7.67 15.03 -2.16
CA GLY A 114 -8.10 16.13 -1.31
C GLY A 114 -7.12 17.28 -1.27
N VAL A 115 -7.58 18.40 -0.74
CA VAL A 115 -6.78 19.61 -0.51
C VAL A 115 -6.46 19.73 0.97
N VAL A 116 -5.22 20.06 1.28
CA VAL A 116 -4.70 20.20 2.65
C VAL A 116 -4.06 21.56 2.84
N VAL A 117 -4.22 22.11 4.03
CA VAL A 117 -3.59 23.36 4.48
C VAL A 117 -2.95 23.17 5.84
N LYS A 118 -2.10 24.11 6.26
CA LYS A 118 -1.50 24.09 7.60
C LYS A 118 -2.57 24.35 8.66
N ASP A 119 -2.46 23.72 9.83
CA ASP A 119 -3.41 23.96 10.92
C ASP A 119 -3.50 25.45 11.28
N GLY A 120 -4.73 25.91 11.55
CA GLY A 120 -5.02 27.31 11.88
C GLY A 120 -5.12 28.26 10.68
N THR A 121 -4.83 27.81 9.46
CA THR A 121 -5.07 28.62 8.25
C THR A 121 -6.54 28.55 7.81
N PRO A 122 -7.10 29.66 7.28
CA PRO A 122 -8.44 29.64 6.69
C PRO A 122 -8.53 28.61 5.56
N LYS A 123 -9.60 27.81 5.57
CA LYS A 123 -9.89 26.85 4.51
C LYS A 123 -10.33 27.60 3.25
N PRO A 124 -9.64 27.46 2.10
CA PRO A 124 -10.17 28.00 0.84
C PRO A 124 -11.46 27.29 0.46
N ASP A 125 -12.32 27.98 -0.28
CA ASP A 125 -13.50 27.35 -0.88
C ASP A 125 -13.06 26.43 -2.04
N ILE A 126 -13.44 25.17 -1.95
CA ILE A 126 -13.24 24.15 -2.98
C ILE A 126 -14.55 23.41 -3.31
N GLY A 127 -15.70 23.98 -2.96
CA GLY A 127 -17.01 23.33 -3.10
C GLY A 127 -17.50 23.18 -4.54
N SER A 128 -16.82 23.82 -5.51
CA SER A 128 -17.08 23.69 -6.94
C SER A 128 -15.77 23.71 -7.72
N VAL A 129 -15.81 23.26 -8.98
CA VAL A 129 -14.65 23.33 -9.89
C VAL A 129 -14.13 24.77 -10.04
N ALA A 130 -15.05 25.75 -10.11
CA ALA A 130 -14.69 27.16 -10.22
C ALA A 130 -14.01 27.67 -8.95
N ALA A 131 -14.55 27.35 -7.77
CA ALA A 131 -13.96 27.72 -6.48
C ALA A 131 -12.58 27.07 -6.29
N PHE A 132 -12.44 25.78 -6.61
CA PHE A 132 -11.16 25.07 -6.59
C PHE A 132 -10.12 25.74 -7.50
N LYS A 133 -10.49 26.07 -8.75
CA LYS A 133 -9.60 26.79 -9.68
C LYS A 133 -9.16 28.15 -9.10
N GLN A 134 -10.10 28.92 -8.54
CA GLN A 134 -9.78 30.20 -7.91
C GLN A 134 -8.86 30.05 -6.70
N ALA A 135 -9.08 29.04 -5.86
CA ALA A 135 -8.22 28.75 -4.72
C ALA A 135 -6.77 28.47 -5.14
N LEU A 136 -6.57 27.66 -6.18
CA LEU A 136 -5.22 27.39 -6.70
C LEU A 136 -4.56 28.61 -7.35
N LEU A 137 -5.33 29.43 -8.05
CA LEU A 137 -4.83 30.66 -8.67
C LEU A 137 -4.50 31.74 -7.63
N ALA A 138 -5.24 31.81 -6.53
CA ALA A 138 -5.01 32.77 -5.45
C ALA A 138 -3.86 32.36 -4.51
N ALA A 139 -3.62 31.07 -4.30
CA ALA A 139 -2.56 30.58 -3.43
C ALA A 139 -1.18 31.06 -3.88
N LYS A 140 -0.30 31.36 -2.93
CA LYS A 140 1.09 31.78 -3.20
C LYS A 140 1.99 30.60 -3.58
N SER A 141 1.63 29.40 -3.15
CA SER A 141 2.35 28.17 -3.48
C SER A 141 1.44 26.95 -3.36
N VAL A 142 1.65 25.97 -4.24
CA VAL A 142 0.87 24.72 -4.28
C VAL A 142 1.83 23.53 -4.30
N ALA A 143 1.73 22.62 -3.34
CA ALA A 143 2.50 21.38 -3.33
C ALA A 143 1.68 20.21 -3.85
N TYR A 144 2.27 19.38 -4.69
CA TYR A 144 1.72 18.08 -5.10
C TYR A 144 2.85 17.14 -5.52
N ILE A 145 2.56 15.85 -5.65
CA ILE A 145 3.59 14.87 -6.06
C ILE A 145 4.08 15.18 -7.47
N ASP A 146 5.40 15.13 -7.68
CA ASP A 146 6.00 15.24 -9.00
C ASP A 146 5.45 14.15 -9.92
N PRO A 147 4.75 14.50 -11.03
CA PRO A 147 4.22 13.51 -11.96
C PRO A 147 5.34 12.65 -12.58
N ALA A 148 6.57 13.17 -12.72
CA ALA A 148 7.72 12.43 -13.25
C ALA A 148 8.22 11.34 -12.29
N ALA A 149 7.92 11.44 -11.00
CA ALA A 149 8.22 10.40 -10.03
C ALA A 149 7.28 9.19 -10.13
N GLY A 150 6.16 9.30 -10.89
CA GLY A 150 5.22 8.20 -11.07
C GLY A 150 4.26 7.99 -9.90
N GLY A 151 4.00 9.04 -9.12
CA GLY A 151 2.93 9.05 -8.12
C GLY A 151 1.55 9.23 -8.76
N SER A 152 0.60 8.39 -8.39
CA SER A 152 -0.77 8.39 -8.94
C SER A 152 -1.50 9.72 -8.75
N SER A 153 -1.38 10.36 -7.57
CA SER A 153 -1.95 11.70 -7.33
C SER A 153 -1.25 12.77 -8.17
N GLY A 154 0.08 12.74 -8.26
CA GLY A 154 0.85 13.70 -9.04
C GLY A 154 0.49 13.71 -10.52
N ILE A 155 0.43 12.51 -11.12
CA ILE A 155 -0.01 12.32 -12.52
C ILE A 155 -1.42 12.87 -12.72
N TYR A 156 -2.34 12.55 -11.81
CA TYR A 156 -3.72 13.02 -11.91
C TYR A 156 -3.82 14.55 -11.78
N VAL A 157 -3.16 15.14 -10.78
CA VAL A 157 -3.18 16.58 -10.53
C VAL A 157 -2.60 17.34 -11.71
N ALA A 158 -1.46 16.92 -12.25
CA ALA A 158 -0.86 17.55 -13.43
C ALA A 158 -1.85 17.58 -14.61
N GLY A 159 -2.45 16.43 -14.96
CA GLY A 159 -3.43 16.36 -16.04
C GLY A 159 -4.72 17.15 -15.76
N LEU A 160 -5.13 17.24 -14.50
CA LEU A 160 -6.27 18.07 -14.09
C LEU A 160 -5.97 19.57 -14.29
N LEU A 161 -4.77 20.03 -13.92
CA LEU A 161 -4.36 21.42 -14.11
C LEU A 161 -4.35 21.80 -15.60
N ASP A 162 -3.89 20.89 -16.47
CA ASP A 162 -3.95 21.06 -17.92
C ASP A 162 -5.39 21.16 -18.41
N LYS A 163 -6.25 20.23 -17.99
CA LYS A 163 -7.69 20.22 -18.33
C LYS A 163 -8.41 21.49 -17.91
N LEU A 164 -8.03 22.08 -16.78
CA LEU A 164 -8.59 23.33 -16.26
C LEU A 164 -7.97 24.59 -16.87
N GLY A 165 -6.93 24.43 -17.71
CA GLY A 165 -6.22 25.52 -18.36
C GLY A 165 -5.47 26.42 -17.38
N ILE A 166 -4.97 25.88 -16.27
CA ILE A 166 -4.25 26.63 -15.21
C ILE A 166 -2.87 26.06 -14.90
N ALA A 167 -2.41 25.07 -15.66
CA ALA A 167 -1.14 24.42 -15.43
C ALA A 167 0.04 25.41 -15.38
N ALA A 168 0.12 26.35 -16.33
CA ALA A 168 1.20 27.34 -16.35
C ALA A 168 1.22 28.20 -15.07
N ASP A 169 0.06 28.76 -14.68
CA ASP A 169 -0.07 29.64 -13.52
C ASP A 169 0.22 28.91 -12.19
N VAL A 170 -0.24 27.67 -12.06
CA VAL A 170 -0.04 26.86 -10.86
C VAL A 170 1.39 26.33 -10.80
N ASN A 171 1.95 25.86 -11.92
CA ASN A 171 3.31 25.30 -11.95
C ASN A 171 4.40 26.36 -11.74
N ALA A 172 4.14 27.62 -12.09
CA ALA A 172 5.05 28.74 -11.79
C ALA A 172 5.30 28.92 -10.28
N LYS A 173 4.41 28.40 -9.43
CA LYS A 173 4.45 28.48 -7.97
C LYS A 173 4.30 27.11 -7.30
N ALA A 174 4.49 26.03 -8.06
CA ALA A 174 4.34 24.69 -7.55
C ALA A 174 5.60 24.23 -6.80
N LYS A 175 5.39 23.43 -5.75
CA LYS A 175 6.43 22.63 -5.11
C LYS A 175 6.17 21.16 -5.44
N LEU A 176 6.90 20.65 -6.43
CA LEU A 176 6.81 19.24 -6.83
C LEU A 176 7.57 18.37 -5.84
N ILE A 177 6.87 17.41 -5.24
CA ILE A 177 7.42 16.53 -4.22
C ILE A 177 7.75 15.17 -4.84
N PRO A 178 9.00 14.68 -4.81
CA PRO A 178 9.40 13.47 -5.54
C PRO A 178 8.78 12.17 -4.98
N GLY A 179 8.21 12.20 -3.78
CA GLY A 179 7.54 11.05 -3.15
C GLY A 179 7.19 11.33 -1.69
N GLY A 180 6.45 10.42 -1.06
CA GLY A 180 6.00 10.57 0.33
C GLY A 180 4.78 11.50 0.49
N ALA A 181 4.59 12.03 1.69
CA ALA A 181 3.39 12.79 2.03
C ALA A 181 3.57 14.30 1.76
N VAL A 182 2.88 14.82 0.75
CA VAL A 182 2.78 16.28 0.46
C VAL A 182 2.42 17.09 1.71
N ALA A 183 1.54 16.54 2.56
CA ALA A 183 1.08 17.20 3.77
C ALA A 183 2.20 17.51 4.78
N GLU A 184 3.32 16.77 4.78
CA GLU A 184 4.48 17.08 5.64
C GLU A 184 5.14 18.41 5.24
N HIS A 185 5.16 18.74 3.95
CA HIS A 185 5.68 20.02 3.45
C HIS A 185 4.74 21.18 3.83
N ILE A 186 3.43 20.93 3.88
CA ILE A 186 2.44 21.90 4.36
C ILE A 186 2.60 22.15 5.87
N ALA A 187 2.79 21.10 6.66
CA ALA A 187 3.04 21.21 8.10
C ALA A 187 4.27 22.09 8.39
N LYS A 188 5.35 21.91 7.61
CA LYS A 188 6.58 22.69 7.68
C LYS A 188 6.42 24.14 7.18
N GLY A 189 5.28 24.50 6.59
CA GLY A 189 5.02 25.83 6.02
C GLY A 189 5.76 26.06 4.70
N GLU A 190 6.16 25.01 4.01
CA GLU A 190 6.88 25.12 2.75
C GLU A 190 5.92 25.45 1.59
N ALA A 191 4.65 25.05 1.64
CA ALA A 191 3.64 25.53 0.71
C ALA A 191 2.33 25.86 1.43
N GLU A 192 1.52 26.71 0.80
CA GLU A 192 0.25 27.19 1.35
C GLU A 192 -0.86 26.14 1.20
N LEU A 193 -0.99 25.57 0.00
CA LEU A 193 -1.93 24.49 -0.31
C LEU A 193 -1.17 23.23 -0.70
N GLY A 194 -1.67 22.07 -0.29
CA GLY A 194 -1.25 20.77 -0.80
C GLY A 194 -2.40 20.06 -1.48
N ILE A 195 -2.12 19.30 -2.54
CA ILE A 195 -3.07 18.39 -3.17
C ILE A 195 -2.47 16.99 -3.17
N HIS A 196 -3.16 16.03 -2.54
CA HIS A 196 -2.68 14.65 -2.45
C HIS A 196 -3.83 13.68 -2.19
N GLN A 197 -3.53 12.38 -2.16
CA GLN A 197 -4.51 11.39 -1.72
C GLN A 197 -4.85 11.58 -0.24
N ILE A 198 -6.13 11.46 0.09
CA ILE A 198 -6.63 11.74 1.45
C ILE A 198 -5.94 10.85 2.50
N SER A 199 -5.62 9.60 2.15
CA SER A 199 -4.92 8.67 3.04
C SER A 199 -3.48 9.06 3.38
N GLU A 200 -2.87 9.94 2.57
CA GLU A 200 -1.53 10.50 2.82
C GLU A 200 -1.60 11.88 3.51
N ILE A 201 -2.81 12.43 3.69
CA ILE A 201 -3.06 13.70 4.41
C ILE A 201 -3.43 13.41 5.87
N LEU A 202 -4.44 12.58 6.10
CA LEU A 202 -4.99 12.31 7.45
C LEU A 202 -3.98 11.88 8.52
N PRO A 203 -2.92 11.12 8.22
CA PRO A 203 -1.93 10.70 9.21
C PRO A 203 -0.97 11.82 9.65
N VAL A 204 -0.90 12.92 8.90
CA VAL A 204 0.07 13.99 9.14
C VAL A 204 -0.48 14.98 10.17
N LYS A 205 0.33 15.32 11.17
CA LYS A 205 0.00 16.31 12.21
C LYS A 205 0.37 17.72 11.75
N GLY A 206 -0.32 18.74 12.29
CA GLY A 206 -0.04 20.14 11.97
C GLY A 206 -0.68 20.62 10.67
N VAL A 207 -1.62 19.84 10.12
CA VAL A 207 -2.34 20.12 8.89
C VAL A 207 -3.82 19.77 9.01
N THR A 208 -4.62 20.51 8.28
CA THR A 208 -6.06 20.33 8.20
C THR A 208 -6.45 19.95 6.78
N LEU A 209 -7.20 18.85 6.64
CA LEU A 209 -7.91 18.54 5.41
C LEU A 209 -8.99 19.61 5.17
N VAL A 210 -8.88 20.32 4.05
CA VAL A 210 -9.90 21.27 3.58
C VAL A 210 -11.14 20.49 3.17
N GLY A 211 -10.94 19.47 2.32
CA GLY A 211 -11.98 18.56 1.84
C GLY A 211 -11.52 17.76 0.63
N PRO A 212 -12.35 16.82 0.15
CA PRO A 212 -12.13 16.16 -1.14
C PRO A 212 -12.28 17.16 -2.30
N LEU A 213 -11.70 16.84 -3.46
CA LEU A 213 -12.01 17.56 -4.70
C LEU A 213 -13.52 17.47 -5.04
N PRO A 214 -14.09 18.48 -5.73
CA PRO A 214 -15.45 18.41 -6.28
C PRO A 214 -15.67 17.13 -7.10
N ALA A 215 -16.88 16.58 -7.03
CA ALA A 215 -17.19 15.28 -7.63
C ALA A 215 -16.87 15.20 -9.14
N GLU A 216 -17.04 16.29 -9.87
CA GLU A 216 -16.78 16.41 -11.31
C GLU A 216 -15.30 16.30 -11.69
N ILE A 217 -14.42 16.58 -10.73
CA ILE A 217 -12.96 16.52 -10.86
C ILE A 217 -12.34 15.67 -9.75
N GLN A 218 -13.10 14.74 -9.19
CA GLN A 218 -12.59 13.78 -8.24
C GLN A 218 -11.99 12.58 -8.99
N ASN A 219 -10.91 12.04 -8.45
CA ASN A 219 -10.32 10.80 -8.92
C ASN A 219 -10.15 9.83 -7.75
N TYR A 220 -10.84 8.70 -7.84
CA TYR A 220 -10.65 7.58 -6.93
C TYR A 220 -9.61 6.63 -7.50
N THR A 221 -8.42 6.64 -6.91
CA THR A 221 -7.37 5.69 -7.28
C THR A 221 -7.59 4.38 -6.56
N VAL A 222 -7.77 3.29 -7.31
CA VAL A 222 -7.79 1.92 -6.77
C VAL A 222 -6.37 1.41 -6.54
N TYR A 223 -6.15 0.76 -5.41
CA TYR A 223 -4.95 0.00 -5.10
C TYR A 223 -5.25 -1.49 -5.02
N ALA A 224 -4.36 -2.28 -5.59
CA ALA A 224 -4.44 -3.72 -5.65
C ALA A 224 -3.14 -4.33 -5.16
N ALA A 225 -3.26 -5.48 -4.48
CA ALA A 225 -2.13 -6.32 -4.14
C ALA A 225 -1.93 -7.43 -5.16
N GLY A 226 -0.69 -7.89 -5.29
CA GLY A 226 -0.34 -9.14 -5.95
C GLY A 226 0.81 -9.83 -5.22
N ILE A 227 0.94 -11.14 -5.41
CA ILE A 227 2.01 -11.96 -4.83
C ILE A 227 3.17 -12.04 -5.81
N GLY A 228 4.40 -11.82 -5.34
CA GLY A 228 5.59 -11.87 -6.18
C GLY A 228 5.80 -13.26 -6.78
N ALA A 229 6.18 -13.35 -8.06
CA ALA A 229 6.43 -14.64 -8.73
C ALA A 229 7.61 -15.41 -8.11
N GLN A 230 8.53 -14.69 -7.45
CA GLN A 230 9.68 -15.23 -6.73
C GLN A 230 9.53 -15.06 -5.20
N ALA A 231 8.30 -14.96 -4.70
CA ALA A 231 8.02 -14.82 -3.27
C ALA A 231 8.62 -16.02 -2.51
N LYS A 232 9.48 -15.72 -1.53
CA LYS A 232 10.10 -16.72 -0.66
C LYS A 232 9.05 -17.27 0.32
N GLU A 233 8.15 -16.41 0.76
CA GLU A 233 7.13 -16.70 1.77
C GLU A 233 5.73 -16.71 1.16
N SER A 234 5.56 -17.44 0.06
CA SER A 234 4.32 -17.43 -0.75
C SER A 234 3.04 -17.72 0.05
N GLU A 235 3.05 -18.71 0.96
CA GLU A 235 1.87 -19.04 1.77
C GLU A 235 1.56 -17.96 2.82
N ALA A 236 2.60 -17.41 3.46
CA ALA A 236 2.44 -16.32 4.42
C ALA A 236 1.96 -15.03 3.72
N ALA A 237 2.43 -14.75 2.50
CA ALA A 237 1.97 -13.66 1.66
C ALA A 237 0.49 -13.82 1.25
N LYS A 238 0.03 -15.05 0.94
CA LYS A 238 -1.40 -15.34 0.73
C LYS A 238 -2.23 -15.06 1.97
N ALA A 239 -1.73 -15.46 3.14
CA ALA A 239 -2.40 -15.20 4.42
C ALA A 239 -2.51 -13.68 4.69
N LEU A 240 -1.43 -12.93 4.46
CA LEU A 240 -1.43 -11.47 4.58
C LEU A 240 -2.41 -10.83 3.58
N LEU A 241 -2.37 -11.24 2.31
CA LEU A 241 -3.30 -10.76 1.28
C LEU A 241 -4.76 -10.95 1.70
N LYS A 242 -5.10 -12.13 2.22
CA LYS A 242 -6.44 -12.43 2.74
C LYS A 242 -6.83 -11.53 3.92
N ALA A 243 -5.89 -11.23 4.81
CA ALA A 243 -6.12 -10.30 5.92
C ALA A 243 -6.38 -8.87 5.42
N LEU A 244 -5.58 -8.40 4.45
CA LEU A 244 -5.70 -7.07 3.86
C LEU A 244 -6.98 -6.88 3.04
N SER A 245 -7.50 -7.94 2.41
CA SER A 245 -8.74 -7.92 1.62
C SER A 245 -9.97 -8.36 2.43
N GLY A 246 -9.82 -8.67 3.71
CA GLY A 246 -10.89 -9.18 4.56
C GLY A 246 -11.82 -8.07 5.07
N PRO A 247 -13.02 -8.42 5.56
CA PRO A 247 -13.98 -7.44 6.09
C PRO A 247 -13.44 -6.66 7.30
N ALA A 248 -12.55 -7.25 8.10
CA ALA A 248 -11.90 -6.58 9.23
C ALA A 248 -11.04 -5.37 8.78
N ALA A 249 -10.58 -5.35 7.53
CA ALA A 249 -9.82 -4.22 7.00
C ALA A 249 -10.72 -2.99 6.72
N ALA A 250 -12.03 -3.16 6.55
CA ALA A 250 -12.93 -2.08 6.12
C ALA A 250 -12.95 -0.88 7.09
N GLU A 251 -13.00 -1.14 8.41
CA GLU A 251 -12.96 -0.05 9.40
C GLU A 251 -11.60 0.63 9.43
N VAL A 252 -10.51 -0.12 9.27
CA VAL A 252 -9.17 0.46 9.18
C VAL A 252 -9.04 1.32 7.93
N LEU A 253 -9.49 0.83 6.77
CA LEU A 253 -9.54 1.60 5.51
C LEU A 253 -10.24 2.93 5.71
N LYS A 254 -11.46 2.90 6.25
CA LYS A 254 -12.27 4.10 6.52
C LYS A 254 -11.54 5.06 7.47
N SER A 255 -10.95 4.56 8.55
CA SER A 255 -10.17 5.37 9.49
C SER A 255 -8.93 6.03 8.88
N ARG A 256 -8.47 5.52 7.72
CA ARG A 256 -7.36 6.06 6.93
C ARG A 256 -7.81 6.80 5.67
N GLY A 257 -9.11 7.12 5.54
CA GLY A 257 -9.64 7.88 4.40
C GLY A 257 -9.69 7.10 3.09
N MET A 258 -9.71 5.77 3.17
CA MET A 258 -9.89 4.88 2.03
C MET A 258 -11.23 4.14 2.15
N GLU A 259 -11.69 3.59 1.03
CA GLU A 259 -12.90 2.77 0.94
C GLU A 259 -12.53 1.40 0.36
N PRO A 260 -13.25 0.31 0.70
CA PRO A 260 -13.06 -0.98 0.03
C PRO A 260 -13.19 -0.84 -1.49
N ALA A 261 -12.41 -1.59 -2.27
CA ALA A 261 -12.42 -1.40 -3.73
C ALA A 261 -13.75 -1.79 -4.42
N GLY A 262 -14.65 -2.52 -3.74
CA GLY A 262 -15.95 -2.93 -4.25
C GLY A 262 -17.15 -2.17 -3.68
N SER A 263 -16.92 -1.11 -2.90
CA SER A 263 -17.99 -0.27 -2.34
C SER A 263 -18.42 0.86 -3.28
#